data_AF-A0A5S9R7M9-F1
#
_entry.id   AF-A0A5S9R7M9-F1
#
_cell.length_a   1.000
_cell.length_b   1.000
_cell.length_c   1.000
_cell.angle_alpha   90.00
_cell.angle_beta   90.00
_cell.angle_gamma   90.00
#
_symmetry.space_group_name_H-M   'P 1'
#
loop_
_entity.id
_entity.type
_entity.pdbx_description
1 polymer ?
#
loop_
_entity_poly.entity_id
_entity_poly.type
_entity_poly.pdbx_seq_one_letter_code
_entity_poly.pdbx_strand_id
1 'polypeptide(L)'
;MTYSVTGTKAPGDIISVTYIDASGRSRTQRNVYIPWSLTVTPISQSEVGSVQASSLFLVSRLNCSITTSDGEVLSSNTNNAAQTSC
;
A
#
# COMPACT_ATOMS: atom_id res chain seq x y z
N MET A 1 -2.49 0.98 -12.56
CA MET A 1 -1.51 1.19 -11.48
C MET A 1 -1.59 0.05 -10.50
N THR A 2 -0.47 -0.33 -9.90
CA THR A 2 -0.37 -1.41 -8.92
C THR A 2 0.17 -0.84 -7.63
N TYR A 3 -0.60 -0.98 -6.56
CA TYR A 3 -0.16 -0.70 -5.20
C TYR A 3 0.41 -1.97 -4.61
N SER A 4 1.57 -1.86 -3.96
CA SER A 4 2.22 -2.97 -3.29
C SER A 4 2.63 -2.57 -1.88
N VAL A 5 2.37 -3.46 -0.92
CA VAL A 5 2.87 -3.34 0.45
C VAL A 5 3.67 -4.60 0.75
N THR A 6 4.95 -4.43 1.05
CA THR A 6 5.89 -5.52 1.32
C THR A 6 6.48 -5.38 2.71
N GLY A 7 7.22 -6.41 3.16
CA GLY A 7 7.92 -6.40 4.42
C GLY A 7 7.69 -7.66 5.24
N THR A 8 7.85 -7.56 6.56
CA THR A 8 7.72 -8.69 7.49
C THR A 8 6.54 -8.46 8.42
N LYS A 9 5.52 -9.31 8.29
CA LYS A 9 4.35 -9.31 9.18
C LYS A 9 4.64 -10.18 10.41
N ALA A 10 4.54 -9.60 11.60
CA ALA A 10 4.68 -10.35 12.84
C ALA A 10 3.46 -11.27 13.09
N PRO A 11 3.66 -12.44 13.72
CA PRO A 11 2.57 -13.30 14.18
C PRO A 11 1.59 -12.55 15.07
N GLY A 12 0.29 -12.75 14.87
CA GLY A 12 -0.77 -12.10 15.65
C GLY A 12 -1.00 -10.61 15.36
N ASP A 13 -0.08 -9.93 14.66
CA ASP A 13 -0.27 -8.52 14.30
C ASP A 13 -1.34 -8.33 13.22
N ILE A 14 -1.91 -7.13 13.12
CA ILE A 14 -2.93 -6.80 12.13
C ILE A 14 -2.39 -5.68 11.25
N ILE A 15 -2.35 -5.93 9.95
CA ILE A 15 -1.96 -4.90 8.97
C ILE A 15 -3.23 -4.29 8.38
N SER A 16 -3.30 -2.96 8.40
CA SER A 16 -4.33 -2.19 7.70
C SER A 16 -3.71 -1.45 6.53
N VAL A 17 -4.32 -1.54 5.37
CA VAL A 17 -3.91 -0.82 4.16
C VAL A 17 -5.04 0.08 3.73
N THR A 18 -4.76 1.37 3.62
CA THR A 18 -5.68 2.38 3.10
C THR A 18 -5.16 2.87 1.75
N TYR A 19 -6.01 2.88 0.74
CA TYR A 19 -5.62 3.30 -0.61
C TYR A 19 -6.70 4.14 -1.30
N ILE A 20 -6.33 4.88 -2.34
CA ILE A 20 -7.26 5.58 -3.22
C ILE A 20 -7.68 4.67 -4.38
N ASP A 21 -8.98 4.42 -4.51
CA ASP A 21 -9.56 3.62 -5.60
C ASP A 21 -9.69 4.42 -6.92
N ALA A 22 -10.17 3.75 -7.96
CA ALA A 22 -10.31 4.33 -9.30
C ALA A 22 -11.25 5.54 -9.39
N SER A 23 -12.11 5.74 -8.38
CA SER A 23 -13.06 6.85 -8.29
C SER A 23 -12.57 7.97 -7.36
N GLY A 24 -11.30 7.93 -6.94
CA GLY A 24 -10.71 8.91 -6.02
C GLY A 24 -11.12 8.73 -4.57
N ARG A 25 -11.71 7.58 -4.20
CA ARG A 25 -12.22 7.34 -2.85
C ARG A 25 -11.23 6.54 -2.02
N SER A 26 -11.07 6.94 -0.76
CA SER A 26 -10.29 6.20 0.21
C SER A 26 -10.99 4.90 0.62
N ARG A 27 -10.26 3.79 0.56
CA ARG A 27 -10.70 2.44 0.92
C ARG A 27 -9.70 1.82 1.86
N THR A 28 -10.18 1.20 2.94
CA THR A 28 -9.33 0.50 3.91
C THR A 28 -9.61 -0.99 3.87
N GLN A 29 -8.55 -1.79 3.74
CA GLN A 29 -8.55 -3.23 3.95
C GLN A 29 -7.83 -3.53 5.25
N ARG A 30 -8.47 -4.31 6.12
CA ARG A 30 -7.94 -4.68 7.43
C ARG A 30 -7.56 -6.16 7.45
N ASN A 31 -6.53 -6.46 8.24
CA ASN A 31 -6.00 -7.80 8.44
C ASN A 31 -5.52 -8.47 7.15
N VAL A 32 -4.79 -7.70 6.34
CA VAL A 32 -4.23 -8.21 5.08
C VAL A 32 -2.97 -9.05 5.34
N TYR A 33 -2.72 -9.98 4.42
CA TYR A 33 -1.45 -10.71 4.35
C TYR A 33 -0.39 -9.89 3.61
N ILE A 34 0.88 -10.10 3.94
CA ILE A 34 2.04 -9.49 3.28
C ILE A 34 2.81 -10.61 2.56
N PRO A 35 3.25 -10.40 1.30
CA PRO A 35 3.07 -9.20 0.49
C PRO A 35 1.60 -9.00 0.07
N TRP A 36 1.16 -7.74 0.10
CA TRP A 36 -0.16 -7.32 -0.39
C TRP A 36 0.02 -6.56 -1.70
N SER A 37 -0.86 -6.82 -2.66
CA SER A 37 -0.89 -6.09 -3.92
C SER A 37 -2.31 -5.85 -4.39
N LEU A 38 -2.56 -4.68 -4.98
CA LEU A 38 -3.83 -4.34 -5.61
C LEU A 38 -3.59 -3.59 -6.92
N THR A 39 -4.16 -4.08 -8.01
CA THR A 39 -4.20 -3.36 -9.27
C THR A 39 -5.46 -2.51 -9.34
N VAL A 40 -5.27 -1.21 -9.56
CA VAL A 40 -6.33 -0.22 -9.74
C VAL A 40 -6.20 0.38 -11.14
N THR A 41 -7.33 0.53 -11.83
CA THR A 41 -7.38 1.18 -13.14
C THR A 41 -8.05 2.55 -12.96
N PRO A 42 -7.29 3.64 -12.81
CA PRO A 42 -7.86 4.95 -12.54
C PRO A 42 -8.69 5.42 -13.73
N ILE A 43 -9.73 6.21 -13.45
CA ILE A 43 -10.59 6.79 -14.51
C ILE A 43 -9.81 7.86 -15.30
N SER A 44 -8.77 8.47 -14.71
CA SER A 44 -7.87 9.42 -15.38
C SER A 44 -6.40 9.22 -14.98
N GLN A 45 -5.48 9.56 -15.88
CA GLN A 45 -4.03 9.40 -15.64
C GLN A 45 -3.44 10.46 -14.69
N SER A 46 -4.21 11.50 -14.34
CA SER A 46 -3.77 12.58 -13.46
C SER A 46 -3.91 12.25 -11.97
N GLU A 47 -4.57 11.15 -11.64
CA GLU A 47 -4.88 10.78 -10.26
C GLU A 47 -3.70 10.00 -9.68
N VAL A 48 -2.78 10.74 -9.04
CA VAL A 48 -1.68 10.15 -8.29
C VAL A 48 -2.28 9.33 -7.15
N GLY A 49 -2.12 8.01 -7.23
CA GLY A 49 -2.58 7.09 -6.19
C GLY A 49 -1.88 7.36 -4.86
N SER A 50 -2.55 7.00 -3.75
CA SER A 50 -1.92 6.91 -2.44
C SER A 50 -2.24 5.55 -1.83
N VAL A 51 -1.23 4.96 -1.18
CA VAL A 51 -1.30 3.75 -0.38
C VAL A 51 -0.57 3.95 0.95
N GLN A 52 -1.30 3.80 2.05
CA GLN A 52 -0.78 3.85 3.41
C GLN A 52 -0.97 2.50 4.07
N ALA A 53 0.05 2.00 4.74
CA ALA A 53 -0.03 0.76 5.49
C ALA A 53 0.43 0.95 6.92
N SER A 54 -0.27 0.30 7.86
CA SER A 54 0.05 0.38 9.28
C SER A 54 -0.07 -0.97 9.98
N SER A 55 0.90 -1.22 10.86
CA SER A 55 0.93 -2.30 11.84
C SER A 55 0.17 -1.87 13.10
N LEU A 56 -0.74 -2.71 13.59
CA LEU A 56 -1.50 -2.41 14.79
C LEU A 56 -0.63 -2.44 16.06
N PHE A 57 0.25 -3.43 16.20
CA PHE A 57 1.12 -3.57 17.37
C PHE A 57 2.52 -2.96 17.18
N LEU A 58 2.75 -2.26 16.06
CA LEU A 58 4.02 -1.60 15.71
C LEU A 58 5.26 -2.52 15.64
N VAL A 59 5.04 -3.84 15.55
CA VAL A 59 6.11 -4.86 15.51
C VAL A 59 6.40 -5.36 14.10
N SER A 60 5.49 -5.15 13.15
CA SER A 60 5.73 -5.46 11.74
C SER A 60 6.58 -4.37 11.07
N ARG A 61 7.28 -4.74 10.01
CA ARG A 61 8.12 -3.84 9.21
C ARG A 61 7.54 -3.78 7.81
N LEU A 62 7.11 -2.60 7.37
CA LEU A 62 6.36 -2.39 6.14
C LEU A 62 7.11 -1.43 5.21
N ASN A 63 6.97 -1.70 3.92
CA ASN A 63 7.39 -0.86 2.81
C ASN A 63 6.22 -0.74 1.82
N CYS A 64 6.19 0.32 1.02
CA CYS A 64 5.18 0.47 -0.04
C CYS A 64 5.80 0.88 -1.37
N SER A 65 5.08 0.56 -2.45
CA SER A 65 5.34 1.11 -3.78
C SER A 65 4.06 1.26 -4.59
N ILE A 66 4.07 2.24 -5.48
CA ILE A 66 3.06 2.49 -6.50
C ILE A 66 3.75 2.41 -7.85
N THR A 67 3.28 1.51 -8.70
CA THR A 67 3.81 1.29 -10.05
C THR A 67 2.72 1.59 -11.08
N THR A 68 3.04 2.29 -12.17
CA THR A 68 2.13 2.50 -13.31
C THR A 68 1.88 1.19 -14.05
N SER A 69 0.89 1.19 -14.96
CA SER A 69 0.67 0.06 -15.87
C SER A 69 1.87 -0.21 -16.79
N ASP A 70 2.65 0.83 -17.09
CA ASP A 70 3.81 0.76 -17.98
C ASP A 70 5.10 0.33 -17.27
N GLY A 71 5.01 0.06 -15.96
CA GLY A 71 6.12 -0.45 -15.15
C GLY A 71 6.96 0.61 -14.45
N GLU A 72 6.60 1.89 -14.56
CA GLU A 72 7.30 2.99 -13.88
C GLU A 72 6.90 3.07 -12.40
N VAL A 73 7.87 3.27 -11.51
CA VAL A 73 7.60 3.49 -10.08
C VAL A 73 7.32 4.97 -9.85
N LEU A 74 6.07 5.30 -9.52
CA LEU A 74 5.66 6.68 -9.21
C LEU A 74 6.12 7.11 -7.82
N SER A 75 5.98 6.20 -6.86
CA SER A 75 6.30 6.46 -5.45
C SER A 75 6.70 5.16 -4.79
N SER A 76 7.71 5.21 -3.93
CA SER A 76 8.14 4.07 -3.14
C SER A 76 8.74 4.52 -1.84
N ASN A 77 8.45 3.80 -0.77
CA ASN A 77 8.98 4.05 0.56
C ASN A 77 9.46 2.74 1.18
N THR A 78 10.78 2.66 1.40
CA THR A 78 11.47 1.46 1.88
C THR A 78 12.08 1.68 3.29
N ASN A 79 11.40 2.47 4.11
CA ASN A 79 11.85 2.85 5.45
C ASN A 79 11.82 1.71 6.49
N ASN A 80 11.25 0.55 6.17
CA ASN A 80 11.12 -0.61 7.06
C ASN A 80 10.54 -0.22 8.44
N ALA A 81 9.46 0.55 8.44
CA ALA A 81 8.81 1.04 9.65
C ALA A 81 7.49 0.32 9.91
N ALA A 82 6.94 0.48 11.12
CA ALA A 82 5.61 -0.01 11.48
C ALA A 82 4.50 0.64 10.65
N GLN A 83 4.78 1.78 10.04
CA GLN A 83 3.88 2.52 9.18
C GLN A 83 4.65 3.01 7.96
N THR A 84 4.01 2.97 6.81
CA THR A 84 4.60 3.44 5.55
C THR A 84 3.51 4.09 4.69
N SER A 85 3.92 5.05 3.88
CA SER A 85 3.02 5.80 3.00
C SER A 85 3.69 6.08 1.68
N CYS A 86 2.91 5.81 0.64
CA CYS A 86 3.07 6.18 -0.73
C CYS A 86 1.70 6.75 -1.17
#